data_AF-A0A951LL35-F1
#
_entry.id   AF-A0A951LL35-F1
#
_cell.length_a   1.000
_cell.length_b   1.000
_cell.length_c   1.000
_cell.angle_alpha   90.00
_cell.angle_beta   90.00
_cell.angle_gamma   90.00
#
_symmetry.space_group_name_H-M   'P 1'
#
loop_
_entity.id
_entity.type
_entity.pdbx_description
1 polymer ?
#
loop_
_entity_poly.entity_id
_entity_poly.type
_entity_poly.pdbx_seq_one_letter_code
_entity_poly.pdbx_strand_id
1 'polypeptide(L)'
;MMRHFPRFALFATLLTVCSATSVQSHARRATVIRPENIGEAIARVHLIANPDQRFAALEQIETALERDSSHIDDSDVHALAALMSDDSDMVRFAAATAIGLIGPRAAAAAPALQAALPRIECEWGGHNSRAAIIYAFRRIGVTPVERDCPPVDFRAPRH
;
A
#
# COMPACT_ATOMS: atom_id res chain seq x y z
N MET A 1 9.63 -3.04 -87.28
CA MET A 1 8.88 -1.91 -86.69
C MET A 1 9.51 -1.59 -85.33
N MET A 2 10.41 -0.62 -85.22
CA MET A 2 10.18 0.78 -84.78
C MET A 2 9.40 0.87 -83.46
N ARG A 3 10.10 1.13 -82.34
CA ARG A 3 10.30 2.44 -81.65
C ARG A 3 9.24 2.72 -80.58
N HIS A 4 9.62 2.71 -79.29
CA HIS A 4 9.61 3.88 -78.38
C HIS A 4 9.87 3.52 -76.90
N PHE A 5 10.77 4.30 -76.27
CA PHE A 5 10.96 4.56 -74.82
C PHE A 5 9.68 5.22 -74.20
N PRO A 6 9.44 5.38 -72.86
CA PRO A 6 10.41 5.56 -71.76
C PRO A 6 9.98 5.10 -70.30
N ARG A 7 10.92 5.27 -69.34
CA ARG A 7 10.80 5.79 -67.95
C ARG A 7 9.69 5.34 -66.94
N PHE A 8 10.17 4.85 -65.79
CA PHE A 8 9.71 5.07 -64.39
C PHE A 8 8.25 4.78 -63.98
N ALA A 9 8.05 3.70 -63.22
CA ALA A 9 7.13 3.56 -62.07
C ALA A 9 7.53 2.27 -61.33
N LEU A 10 8.13 2.26 -60.13
CA LEU A 10 7.53 2.40 -58.78
C LEU A 10 6.25 1.56 -58.58
N PHE A 11 6.15 0.92 -57.42
CA PHE A 11 5.10 0.02 -56.88
C PHE A 11 5.27 -1.45 -57.29
N ALA A 12 5.23 -2.47 -56.42
CA ALA A 12 5.01 -2.55 -54.99
C ALA A 12 5.55 -3.90 -54.51
N THR A 13 6.44 -3.89 -53.52
CA THR A 13 6.85 -5.08 -52.76
C THR A 13 5.69 -5.53 -51.88
N LEU A 14 5.02 -6.61 -52.27
CA LEU A 14 3.96 -7.23 -51.48
C LEU A 14 4.22 -8.74 -51.37
N LEU A 15 4.42 -9.16 -50.11
CA LEU A 15 4.11 -10.46 -49.49
C LEU A 15 5.31 -11.09 -48.78
N THR A 16 5.62 -10.55 -47.61
CA THR A 16 6.06 -11.37 -46.49
C THR A 16 5.12 -11.09 -45.33
N VAL A 17 3.97 -11.78 -45.34
CA VAL A 17 3.10 -11.82 -44.16
C VAL A 17 3.81 -12.73 -43.15
N CYS A 18 4.63 -12.11 -42.31
CA CYS A 18 5.19 -12.73 -41.11
C CYS A 18 4.07 -12.82 -40.07
N SER A 19 3.37 -13.95 -40.06
CA SER A 19 2.39 -14.29 -39.04
C SER A 19 3.10 -14.65 -37.73
N ALA A 20 3.43 -13.64 -36.95
CA ALA A 20 3.78 -13.79 -35.53
C ALA A 20 3.66 -12.45 -34.79
N THR A 21 2.43 -12.00 -34.56
CA THR A 21 2.15 -11.10 -33.43
C THR A 21 1.05 -11.74 -32.60
N SER A 22 1.49 -12.66 -31.77
CA SER A 22 0.90 -12.88 -30.44
C SER A 22 0.61 -11.53 -29.79
N VAL A 23 -0.63 -11.36 -29.33
CA VAL A 23 -0.99 -10.68 -28.08
C VAL A 23 0.05 -9.65 -27.60
N GLN A 24 -0.07 -8.39 -28.05
CA GLN A 24 0.52 -7.27 -27.32
C GLN A 24 -0.41 -6.06 -27.35
N SER A 25 -1.55 -6.20 -26.67
CA SER A 25 -2.27 -5.07 -26.08
C SER A 25 -1.98 -4.98 -24.58
N HIS A 26 -0.70 -4.90 -24.22
CA HIS A 26 -0.28 -4.36 -22.91
C HIS A 26 -0.07 -2.84 -23.00
N ALA A 27 -1.06 -2.12 -23.52
CA ALA A 27 -1.09 -0.68 -23.40
C ALA A 27 -1.88 -0.30 -22.15
N ARG A 28 -1.19 0.33 -21.19
CA ARG A 28 -1.66 0.85 -19.89
C ARG A 28 -1.81 -0.17 -18.75
N ARG A 29 -0.74 -0.91 -18.44
CA ARG A 29 -0.43 -1.13 -17.01
C ARG A 29 0.11 0.19 -16.49
N ALA A 30 -0.70 0.94 -15.75
CA ALA A 30 -0.13 1.83 -14.73
C ALA A 30 0.91 0.98 -14.00
N THR A 31 2.16 1.42 -14.00
CA THR A 31 3.27 0.75 -13.35
C THR A 31 2.98 0.72 -11.85
N VAL A 32 2.18 -0.25 -11.41
CA VAL A 32 2.30 -0.83 -10.09
C VAL A 32 3.68 -1.47 -10.13
N ILE A 33 4.71 -0.68 -9.83
CA ILE A 33 6.06 -1.20 -9.61
C ILE A 33 5.85 -2.22 -8.50
N ARG A 34 5.88 -3.52 -8.85
CA ARG A 34 5.92 -4.60 -7.86
C ARG A 34 7.21 -4.36 -7.09
N PRO A 35 7.13 -4.05 -5.80
CA PRO A 35 8.32 -3.70 -5.04
C PRO A 35 9.30 -4.88 -5.10
N GLU A 36 10.58 -4.60 -5.34
CA GLU A 36 11.61 -5.64 -5.45
C GLU A 36 11.93 -6.24 -4.07
N ASN A 37 11.67 -5.48 -3.01
CA ASN A 37 11.77 -5.89 -1.62
C ASN A 37 10.74 -5.16 -0.73
N ILE A 38 10.57 -5.62 0.51
CA ILE A 38 9.54 -5.11 1.43
C ILE A 38 9.76 -3.65 1.84
N GLY A 39 11.00 -3.20 1.99
CA GLY A 39 11.30 -1.82 2.40
C GLY A 39 10.92 -0.81 1.32
N GLU A 40 11.19 -1.13 0.05
CA GLU A 40 10.71 -0.32 -1.07
C GLU A 40 9.17 -0.27 -1.12
N ALA A 41 8.50 -1.38 -0.80
CA ALA A 41 7.03 -1.43 -0.70
C ALA A 41 6.53 -0.44 0.35
N ILE A 42 7.09 -0.50 1.55
CA ILE A 42 6.77 0.38 2.69
C ILE A 42 7.00 1.84 2.32
N ALA A 43 8.18 2.15 1.78
CA ALA A 43 8.57 3.50 1.41
C ALA A 43 7.62 4.12 0.38
N ARG A 44 6.92 3.31 -0.43
CA ARG A 44 6.06 3.80 -1.52
C ARG A 44 4.58 3.89 -1.16
N VAL A 45 4.15 3.37 -0.01
CA VAL A 45 2.73 3.41 0.40
C VAL A 45 2.18 4.84 0.40
N HIS A 46 2.95 5.82 0.90
CA HIS A 46 2.51 7.21 0.95
C HIS A 46 2.32 7.87 -0.43
N LEU A 47 2.88 7.30 -1.50
CA LEU A 47 2.73 7.79 -2.87
C LEU A 47 1.42 7.35 -3.53
N ILE A 48 0.73 6.37 -2.94
CA ILE A 48 -0.52 5.83 -3.48
C ILE A 48 -1.66 6.77 -3.08
N ALA A 49 -2.30 7.39 -4.08
CA ALA A 49 -3.34 8.39 -3.85
C ALA A 49 -4.63 7.80 -3.23
N ASN A 50 -5.04 6.62 -3.68
CA ASN A 50 -6.28 5.98 -3.24
C ASN A 50 -6.05 5.25 -1.89
N PRO A 51 -6.86 5.52 -0.84
CA PRO A 51 -6.69 4.90 0.47
C PRO A 51 -6.92 3.38 0.47
N ASP A 52 -7.84 2.87 -0.33
CA ASP A 52 -8.09 1.42 -0.47
C ASP A 52 -6.87 0.72 -1.07
N GLN A 53 -6.19 1.38 -2.01
CA GLN A 53 -4.95 0.88 -2.59
C GLN A 53 -3.78 0.96 -1.60
N ARG A 54 -3.72 1.99 -0.75
CA ARG A 54 -2.75 2.05 0.36
C ARG A 54 -2.97 0.90 1.33
N PHE A 55 -4.21 0.67 1.73
CA PHE A 55 -4.59 -0.45 2.58
C PHE A 55 -4.20 -1.79 1.97
N ALA A 56 -4.57 -2.04 0.71
CA ALA A 56 -4.21 -3.28 0.02
C ALA A 56 -2.68 -3.47 -0.13
N ALA A 57 -1.90 -2.38 -0.24
CA ALA A 57 -0.45 -2.46 -0.23
C ALA A 57 0.09 -2.86 1.15
N LEU A 58 -0.50 -2.32 2.23
CA LEU A 58 -0.13 -2.68 3.61
C LEU A 58 -0.50 -4.13 3.95
N GLU A 59 -1.64 -4.66 3.48
CA GLU A 59 -1.97 -6.08 3.67
C GLU A 59 -0.90 -7.01 3.06
N GLN A 60 -0.36 -6.64 1.89
CA GLN A 60 0.75 -7.38 1.27
C GLN A 60 2.03 -7.30 2.09
N ILE A 61 2.31 -6.13 2.68
CA ILE A 61 3.46 -5.91 3.56
C ILE A 61 3.31 -6.75 4.83
N GLU A 62 2.14 -6.75 5.48
CA GLU A 62 1.84 -7.55 6.67
C GLU A 62 2.07 -9.04 6.41
N THR A 63 1.49 -9.55 5.32
CA THR A 63 1.68 -10.95 4.89
C THR A 63 3.16 -11.30 4.69
N ALA A 64 3.95 -10.35 4.18
CA ALA A 64 5.39 -10.56 4.01
C ALA A 64 6.15 -10.50 5.34
N LEU A 65 5.81 -9.58 6.24
CA LEU A 65 6.37 -9.46 7.59
C LEU A 65 6.15 -10.71 8.44
N GLU A 66 5.00 -11.38 8.28
CA GLU A 66 4.70 -12.65 8.96
C GLU A 66 5.65 -13.78 8.54
N ARG A 67 6.12 -13.75 7.29
CA ARG A 67 7.04 -14.76 6.75
C ARG A 67 8.47 -14.48 7.16
N ASP A 68 8.89 -13.22 6.99
CA ASP A 68 10.24 -12.77 7.30
C ASP A 68 10.26 -11.26 7.55
N SER A 69 10.60 -10.86 8.77
CA SER A 69 10.79 -9.46 9.13
C SER A 69 12.27 -9.08 9.27
N SER A 70 13.22 -10.01 9.11
CA SER A 70 14.65 -9.75 9.36
C SER A 70 15.25 -8.62 8.48
N HIS A 71 14.61 -8.35 7.34
CA HIS A 71 15.04 -7.33 6.37
C HIS A 71 14.50 -5.92 6.61
N ILE A 72 13.72 -5.70 7.67
CA ILE A 72 13.19 -4.38 8.02
C ILE A 72 14.26 -3.58 8.75
N ASP A 73 14.49 -2.34 8.35
CA ASP A 73 15.38 -1.41 9.02
C ASP A 73 14.64 -0.27 9.74
N ASP A 74 15.38 0.65 10.35
CA ASP A 74 14.80 1.78 11.09
C ASP A 74 14.03 2.76 10.18
N SER A 75 14.42 2.85 8.89
CA SER A 75 13.74 3.71 7.92
C SER A 75 12.37 3.17 7.54
N ASP A 76 12.24 1.84 7.47
CA ASP A 76 10.96 1.16 7.27
C ASP A 76 10.02 1.38 8.45
N VAL A 77 10.54 1.28 9.69
CA VAL A 77 9.77 1.60 10.91
C VAL A 77 9.31 3.06 10.88
N HIS A 78 10.17 3.98 10.47
CA HIS A 78 9.82 5.40 10.37
C HIS A 78 8.74 5.65 9.31
N ALA A 79 8.85 5.00 8.15
CA ALA A 79 7.86 5.10 7.09
C ALA A 79 6.49 4.55 7.52
N LEU A 80 6.45 3.41 8.22
CA LEU A 80 5.21 2.89 8.79
C LEU A 80 4.64 3.81 9.87
N ALA A 81 5.49 4.38 10.73
CA ALA A 81 5.05 5.32 11.76
C ALA A 81 4.43 6.59 11.17
N ALA A 82 4.94 7.08 10.03
CA ALA A 82 4.37 8.24 9.33
C ALA A 82 2.92 7.98 8.87
N LEU A 83 2.59 6.74 8.48
CA LEU A 83 1.23 6.34 8.06
C LEU A 83 0.21 6.36 9.21
N MET A 84 0.64 6.48 10.47
CA MET A 84 -0.28 6.69 11.60
C MET A 84 -1.00 8.04 11.54
N SER A 85 -0.53 8.96 10.68
CA SER A 85 -1.18 10.24 10.40
C SER A 85 -2.10 10.21 9.17
N ASP A 86 -2.26 9.05 8.51
CA ASP A 86 -3.16 8.91 7.35
C ASP A 86 -4.61 9.20 7.76
N ASP A 87 -5.35 9.84 6.86
CA ASP A 87 -6.75 10.19 7.09
C ASP A 87 -7.64 8.93 7.12
N SER A 88 -7.29 7.88 6.38
CA SER A 88 -8.02 6.62 6.36
C SER A 88 -7.77 5.78 7.61
N ASP A 89 -8.83 5.43 8.34
CA ASP A 89 -8.72 4.55 9.51
C ASP A 89 -8.21 3.14 9.15
N MET A 90 -8.59 2.62 7.98
CA MET A 90 -8.09 1.33 7.48
C MET A 90 -6.58 1.36 7.23
N VAL A 91 -6.05 2.48 6.72
CA VAL A 91 -4.60 2.63 6.53
C VAL A 91 -3.88 2.69 7.88
N ARG A 92 -4.42 3.43 8.86
CA ARG A 92 -3.87 3.46 10.23
C ARG A 92 -3.93 2.08 10.89
N PHE A 93 -5.02 1.35 10.71
CA PHE A 93 -5.18 -0.02 11.19
C PHE A 93 -4.07 -0.92 10.67
N ALA A 94 -3.87 -0.94 9.34
CA ALA A 94 -2.87 -1.79 8.72
C ALA A 94 -1.43 -1.37 9.10
N ALA A 95 -1.15 -0.07 9.12
CA ALA A 95 0.16 0.44 9.57
C ALA A 95 0.49 0.02 11.01
N ALA A 96 -0.46 0.12 11.93
CA ALA A 96 -0.28 -0.32 13.31
C ALA A 96 -0.08 -1.85 13.40
N THR A 97 -0.82 -2.64 12.63
CA THR A 97 -0.64 -4.10 12.56
C THR A 97 0.78 -4.45 12.10
N ALA A 98 1.26 -3.83 11.02
CA ALA A 98 2.62 -4.00 10.50
C ALA A 98 3.69 -3.65 11.56
N ILE A 99 3.55 -2.53 12.27
CA ILE A 99 4.44 -2.13 13.38
C ILE A 99 4.46 -3.21 14.48
N GLY A 100 3.29 -3.76 14.83
CA GLY A 100 3.19 -4.84 15.81
C GLY A 100 3.83 -6.16 15.35
N LEU A 101 3.77 -6.48 14.06
CA LEU A 101 4.43 -7.67 13.49
C LEU A 101 5.95 -7.55 13.56
N ILE A 102 6.50 -6.35 13.39
CA ILE A 102 7.94 -6.06 13.53
C ILE A 102 8.44 -6.32 14.97
N GLY A 103 7.61 -6.02 15.98
CA GLY A 103 7.88 -6.32 17.39
C GLY A 103 8.74 -5.27 18.12
N PRO A 104 9.45 -5.64 19.21
CA PRO A 104 10.10 -4.69 20.13
C PRO A 104 11.04 -3.65 19.50
N ARG A 105 11.72 -3.99 18.40
CA ARG A 105 12.60 -3.04 17.69
C ARG A 105 11.84 -1.85 17.07
N ALA A 106 10.53 -1.99 16.83
CA ALA A 106 9.69 -0.89 16.36
C ALA A 106 9.21 0.04 17.49
N ALA A 107 9.76 -0.06 18.70
CA ALA A 107 9.41 0.82 19.83
C ALA A 107 9.57 2.32 19.52
N ALA A 108 10.43 2.69 18.56
CA ALA A 108 10.57 4.06 18.07
C ALA A 108 9.25 4.63 17.48
N ALA A 109 8.30 3.78 17.06
CA ALA A 109 7.00 4.20 16.55
C ALA A 109 5.99 4.58 17.66
N ALA A 110 6.30 4.35 18.93
CA ALA A 110 5.38 4.60 20.05
C ALA A 110 4.78 6.03 20.09
N PRO A 111 5.54 7.11 19.83
CA PRO A 111 4.96 8.47 19.80
C PRO A 111 3.90 8.64 18.70
N ALA A 112 4.12 8.06 17.52
CA ALA A 112 3.19 8.14 16.40
C ALA A 112 1.91 7.33 16.68
N LEU A 113 2.05 6.13 17.24
CA LEU A 113 0.92 5.32 17.69
C LEU A 113 0.08 6.05 18.75
N GLN A 114 0.73 6.70 19.72
CA GLN A 114 0.06 7.48 20.76
C GLN A 114 -0.70 8.68 20.18
N ALA A 115 -0.13 9.36 19.18
CA ALA A 115 -0.75 10.49 18.51
C ALA A 115 -1.95 10.10 17.62
N ALA A 116 -2.04 8.84 17.20
CA ALA A 116 -3.16 8.33 16.41
C ALA A 116 -4.38 7.94 17.26
N LEU A 117 -4.19 7.59 18.55
CA LEU A 117 -5.29 7.19 19.44
C LEU A 117 -6.47 8.19 19.52
N PRO A 118 -6.28 9.52 19.46
CA PRO A 118 -7.39 10.48 19.46
C PRO A 118 -8.17 10.55 18.14
N ARG A 119 -7.61 10.03 17.03
CA ARG A 119 -8.22 10.10 15.68
C ARG A 119 -9.16 8.94 15.40
N ILE A 120 -9.34 8.05 16.37
CA ILE A 120 -10.11 6.82 16.23
C ILE A 120 -11.60 7.14 16.30
N GLU A 121 -12.33 6.64 15.31
CA GLU A 121 -13.78 6.53 15.39
C GLU A 121 -14.13 5.54 16.50
N CYS A 122 -14.87 6.00 17.51
CA CYS A 122 -15.37 5.15 18.61
C CYS A 122 -16.51 4.25 18.11
N GLU A 123 -16.30 3.57 16.98
CA GLU A 123 -17.26 2.67 16.38
C GLU A 123 -17.09 1.27 16.97
N TRP A 124 -18.16 0.78 17.59
CA TRP A 124 -18.20 -0.56 18.16
C TRP A 124 -18.57 -1.59 17.09
N GLY A 125 -17.70 -2.59 16.89
CA GLY A 125 -17.95 -3.73 16.00
C GLY A 125 -17.21 -3.71 14.65
N GLY A 126 -16.39 -2.69 14.38
CA GLY A 126 -15.55 -2.59 13.18
C GLY A 126 -14.07 -2.92 13.41
N HIS A 127 -13.35 -3.28 12.35
CA HIS A 127 -11.88 -3.36 12.34
C HIS A 127 -11.31 -1.94 12.30
N ASN A 128 -11.39 -1.21 13.42
CA ASN A 128 -10.86 0.14 13.52
C ASN A 128 -9.40 0.16 13.99
N SER A 129 -8.72 1.26 13.75
CA SER A 129 -7.31 1.43 14.10
C SER A 129 -7.03 1.33 15.60
N ARG A 130 -8.01 1.44 16.52
CA ARG A 130 -7.80 1.30 17.97
C ARG A 130 -7.21 -0.05 18.34
N ALA A 131 -7.87 -1.11 17.89
CA ALA A 131 -7.48 -2.47 18.26
C ALA A 131 -6.08 -2.79 17.75
N ALA A 132 -5.76 -2.35 16.52
CA ALA A 132 -4.44 -2.51 15.93
C ALA A 132 -3.37 -1.68 16.64
N ILE A 133 -3.67 -0.44 17.05
CA ILE A 133 -2.73 0.40 17.80
C ILE A 133 -2.43 -0.22 19.17
N ILE A 134 -3.44 -0.68 19.91
CA ILE A 134 -3.25 -1.37 21.20
C ILE A 134 -2.46 -2.66 21.01
N TYR A 135 -2.76 -3.42 19.94
CA TYR A 135 -1.99 -4.60 19.56
C TYR A 135 -0.51 -4.25 19.31
N ALA A 136 -0.23 -3.19 18.55
CA ALA A 136 1.11 -2.73 18.27
C ALA A 136 1.86 -2.39 19.56
N PHE A 137 1.26 -1.59 20.45
CA PHE A 137 1.82 -1.27 21.77
C PHE A 137 2.20 -2.51 22.58
N ARG A 138 1.31 -3.50 22.65
CA ARG A 138 1.59 -4.78 23.34
C ARG A 138 2.77 -5.50 22.71
N ARG A 139 2.88 -5.52 21.38
CA ARG A 139 3.93 -6.22 20.63
C ARG A 139 5.28 -5.52 20.70
N ILE A 140 5.30 -4.18 20.76
CA ILE A 140 6.54 -3.40 20.90
C ILE A 140 6.99 -3.27 22.36
N GLY A 141 6.16 -3.70 23.33
CA GLY A 141 6.50 -3.66 24.75
C GLY A 141 6.37 -2.28 25.39
N VAL A 142 5.51 -1.41 24.84
CA VAL A 142 5.24 -0.06 25.36
C VAL A 142 3.78 0.04 25.78
N THR A 143 3.52 0.61 26.96
CA THR A 143 2.15 0.82 27.45
C THR A 143 1.61 2.16 26.93
N PRO A 144 0.44 2.20 26.27
CA PRO A 144 -0.16 3.44 25.81
C PRO A 144 -0.83 4.19 26.96
N VAL A 145 -0.94 5.50 26.80
CA VAL A 145 -1.91 6.30 27.57
C VAL A 145 -3.23 6.26 26.82
N GLU A 146 -4.14 5.37 27.23
CA GLU A 146 -5.44 5.26 26.60
C GLU A 146 -6.34 6.46 26.93
N ARG A 147 -7.13 6.88 25.93
CA ARG A 147 -8.35 7.66 26.19
C ARG A 147 -9.54 6.71 26.18
N ASP A 148 -10.39 6.86 27.19
CA ASP A 148 -11.65 6.14 27.25
C ASP A 148 -12.52 6.57 26.07
N CYS A 149 -12.96 5.59 25.28
CA CYS A 149 -14.07 5.84 24.37
C CYS A 149 -15.31 6.15 25.23
N PRO A 150 -16.09 7.21 24.92
CA PRO A 150 -17.35 7.41 25.61
C PRO A 150 -18.24 6.17 25.44
N PRO A 151 -19.05 5.82 26.45
CA PRO A 151 -19.98 4.70 26.34
C PRO A 151 -20.87 4.89 25.12
N VAL A 152 -21.12 3.79 24.38
CA VAL A 152 -21.99 3.83 23.20
C VAL A 152 -23.37 4.28 23.61
N ASP A 153 -23.80 5.43 23.10
CA ASP A 153 -25.19 5.83 23.21
C ASP A 153 -26.00 5.14 22.10
N PHE A 154 -26.54 3.97 22.41
CA PHE A 154 -27.42 3.23 21.50
C PHE A 154 -28.73 3.98 21.17
N ARG A 155 -28.99 5.14 21.80
CA ARG A 155 -30.16 5.99 21.54
C ARG A 155 -29.85 7.14 20.58
N ALA A 156 -28.57 7.39 20.25
CA ALA A 156 -28.20 8.40 19.28
C ALA A 156 -28.53 7.93 17.84
N PRO A 157 -29.06 8.81 16.97
CA PRO A 157 -29.28 8.46 15.57
C PRO A 157 -27.94 8.18 14.87
N ARG A 158 -27.88 7.09 14.10
CA ARG A 158 -26.74 6.81 13.21
C ARG A 158 -26.75 7.85 12.09
N HIS A 159 -25.67 8.62 11.96
CA HIS A 159 -25.47 9.61 10.88
C HIS A 159 -24.94 8.95 9.61
#